data_AF-A0A1I0PDV8-F1
#
_entry.id   AF-A0A1I0PDV8-F1
#
_cell.length_a   1.000
_cell.length_b   1.000
_cell.length_c   1.000
_cell.angle_alpha   90.00
_cell.angle_beta   90.00
_cell.angle_gamma   90.00
#
_symmetry.space_group_name_H-M   'P 1'
#
loop_
_entity.id
_entity.type
_entity.pdbx_description
1 polymer ?
#
loop_
_entity_poly.entity_id
_entity_poly.type
_entity_poly.pdbx_seq_one_letter_code
_entity_poly.pdbx_strand_id
1 'polypeptide(L)'
;MERQSYFWDSSFSTKLASVNSFEDELTKNILEYNEISGSDDYIIPAAMLEYDDTWFKRWLKASDALVNATKKNVNGRKHILTLALPDMLLLQKEDEIEKIIEATEKFDIDGYYIIAHPPQDKYLVDVPMWLTNLMQLCAGLKLQGKKVIVGYGNHQLLCLTATGIDAMATGTYLNVRRFTNKFEENDSILRKSVWYYYPAALSEYKMGFLDTAYKNGVLQQMKPTKEMDNGYVDILFAGAQPSSTAFKETMAFKHYINCVRVQTKLLSKSTYKDTVVANEVMLENAMRRIEYMEKNGVYAQARSFKDMVDVNRSALQRLETNRGFQLQQDWKKFM
;
A
#
# COMPACT_ATOMS: atom_id res chain seq x y z
N MET A 1 16.55 28.74 2.65
CA MET A 1 17.32 28.42 3.87
C MET A 1 16.32 27.84 4.86
N GLU A 2 15.91 26.59 4.60
CA GLU A 2 14.80 25.93 5.28
C GLU A 2 15.31 24.64 5.91
N ARG A 3 15.16 24.58 7.23
CA ARG A 3 15.52 23.45 8.09
C ARG A 3 14.42 22.39 7.97
N GLN A 4 14.50 21.45 7.01
CA GLN A 4 13.52 20.35 6.94
C GLN A 4 14.09 18.93 6.74
N SER A 5 15.41 18.72 6.76
CA SER A 5 16.02 17.38 6.65
C SER A 5 16.75 16.89 7.92
N TYR A 6 16.95 17.76 8.92
CA TYR A 6 17.95 17.49 9.96
C TYR A 6 17.54 16.52 11.09
N PHE A 7 16.26 16.19 11.32
CA PHE A 7 15.90 15.40 12.51
C PHE A 7 16.37 13.94 12.42
N TRP A 8 16.25 13.32 11.24
CA TRP A 8 16.78 11.96 11.03
C TRP A 8 18.29 11.99 10.79
N ASP A 9 18.79 12.94 10.01
CA ASP A 9 20.23 13.05 9.68
C ASP A 9 21.11 13.38 10.92
N SER A 10 20.57 14.10 11.91
CA SER A 10 21.26 14.33 13.20
C SER A 10 21.21 13.12 14.13
N SER A 11 20.14 12.30 14.07
CA SER A 11 20.05 11.05 14.84
C SER A 11 21.03 9.98 14.35
N PHE A 12 21.40 10.01 13.07
CA PHE A 12 22.45 9.15 12.49
C PHE A 12 23.88 9.69 12.71
N SER A 13 24.06 10.96 13.10
CA SER A 13 25.38 11.60 13.15
C SER A 13 25.87 12.04 14.53
N THR A 14 25.07 11.93 15.60
CA THR A 14 25.50 12.44 16.92
C THR A 14 25.11 11.54 18.11
N LYS A 15 25.83 10.42 18.27
CA LYS A 15 26.15 9.87 19.60
C LYS A 15 27.62 9.46 19.65
N LEU A 16 28.49 10.43 19.90
CA LEU A 16 29.81 10.13 20.46
C LEU A 16 29.59 9.63 21.90
N ALA A 17 30.13 8.44 22.21
CA ALA A 17 30.17 7.75 23.50
C ALA A 17 29.03 6.75 23.82
N SER A 18 28.70 5.88 22.87
CA SER A 18 28.06 4.59 23.15
C SER A 18 29.01 3.45 22.78
N VAL A 19 29.07 2.38 23.59
CA VAL A 19 29.84 1.16 23.27
C VAL A 19 29.20 0.40 22.08
N ASN A 20 27.93 0.66 21.80
CA ASN A 20 27.17 0.05 20.70
C ASN A 20 26.96 1.06 19.57
N SER A 21 26.81 0.59 18.32
CA SER A 21 26.45 1.48 17.21
C SER A 21 25.02 2.01 17.36
N PHE A 22 24.67 3.07 16.64
CA PHE A 22 23.29 3.59 16.62
C PHE A 22 22.28 2.52 16.19
N GLU A 23 22.63 1.71 15.18
CA GLU A 23 21.80 0.63 14.66
C GLU A 23 21.60 -0.48 15.70
N ASP A 24 22.63 -0.80 16.50
CA ASP A 24 22.52 -1.74 17.62
C ASP A 24 21.53 -1.23 18.68
N GLU A 25 21.62 0.05 19.06
CA GLU A 25 20.69 0.67 20.03
C GLU A 25 19.26 0.69 19.49
N LEU A 26 19.08 1.15 18.25
CA LEU A 26 17.77 1.21 17.60
C LEU A 26 17.13 -0.19 17.54
N THR A 27 17.92 -1.19 17.17
CA THR A 27 17.46 -2.58 17.09
C THR A 27 16.99 -3.10 18.44
N LYS A 28 17.77 -2.88 19.51
CA LYS A 28 17.40 -3.33 20.86
C LYS A 28 16.14 -2.63 21.37
N ASN A 29 16.02 -1.32 21.13
CA ASN A 29 14.85 -0.56 21.56
C ASN A 29 13.57 -1.05 20.84
N ILE A 30 13.64 -1.31 19.53
CA ILE A 30 12.50 -1.87 18.80
C ILE A 30 12.20 -3.30 19.26
N LEU A 31 13.22 -4.10 19.56
CA LEU A 31 13.05 -5.47 20.06
C LEU A 31 12.28 -5.49 21.39
N GLU A 32 12.58 -4.58 22.32
CA GLU A 32 11.86 -4.45 23.59
C GLU A 32 10.34 -4.26 23.35
N TYR A 33 9.95 -3.37 22.44
CA TYR A 33 8.53 -3.19 22.09
C TYR A 33 7.93 -4.44 21.44
N ASN A 34 8.69 -5.15 20.62
CA ASN A 34 8.24 -6.39 19.99
C ASN A 34 8.07 -7.55 20.99
N GLU A 35 8.84 -7.56 22.09
CA GLU A 35 8.65 -8.47 23.22
C GLU A 35 7.40 -8.13 24.02
N ILE A 36 7.18 -6.84 24.29
CA ILE A 36 5.96 -6.35 24.97
C ILE A 36 4.71 -6.69 24.17
N SER A 37 4.73 -6.52 22.85
CA SER A 37 3.58 -6.80 21.98
C SER A 37 3.40 -8.29 21.64
N GLY A 38 4.37 -9.14 21.97
CA GLY A 38 4.36 -10.55 21.59
C GLY A 38 4.42 -10.77 20.07
N SER A 39 5.16 -9.94 19.33
CA SER A 39 5.29 -10.08 17.88
C SER A 39 6.11 -11.31 17.49
N ASP A 40 5.70 -12.04 16.45
CA ASP A 40 6.44 -13.23 15.97
C ASP A 40 7.62 -12.89 15.03
N ASP A 41 7.42 -11.89 14.17
CA ASP A 41 8.41 -11.42 13.19
C ASP A 41 9.01 -10.08 13.64
N TYR A 42 10.23 -9.78 13.20
CA TYR A 42 10.90 -8.49 13.44
C TYR A 42 11.05 -7.70 12.14
N ILE A 43 10.38 -6.54 12.07
CA ILE A 43 10.52 -5.61 10.94
C ILE A 43 11.73 -4.72 11.20
N ILE A 44 12.77 -4.86 10.39
CA ILE A 44 13.94 -4.01 10.42
C ILE A 44 13.53 -2.62 9.92
N PRO A 45 13.73 -1.55 10.71
CA PRO A 45 13.37 -0.20 10.30
C PRO A 45 14.24 0.23 9.10
N ALA A 46 13.78 1.24 8.37
CA ALA A 46 14.59 1.93 7.38
C ALA A 46 14.19 3.40 7.30
N ALA A 47 15.12 4.26 6.89
CA ALA A 47 14.85 5.66 6.62
C ALA A 47 14.46 5.86 5.16
N MET A 48 13.46 6.72 4.92
CA MET A 48 13.17 7.21 3.57
C MET A 48 14.25 8.21 3.18
N LEU A 49 15.05 7.90 2.17
CA LEU A 49 16.11 8.77 1.65
C LEU A 49 15.63 9.48 0.39
N GLU A 50 15.97 10.75 0.25
CA GLU A 50 15.77 11.49 -1.00
C GLU A 50 16.59 10.88 -2.13
N TYR A 51 15.94 10.69 -3.28
CA TYR A 51 16.55 10.09 -4.46
C TYR A 51 17.48 11.08 -5.17
N ASP A 52 18.72 10.67 -5.37
CA ASP A 52 19.78 11.34 -6.12
C ASP A 52 20.79 10.30 -6.65
N ASP A 53 21.82 10.74 -7.37
CA ASP A 53 22.84 9.85 -7.96
C ASP A 53 23.62 9.01 -6.93
N THR A 54 23.60 9.40 -5.65
CA THR A 54 24.27 8.68 -4.56
C THR A 54 23.33 7.82 -3.74
N TRP A 55 22.02 7.90 -3.99
CA TRP A 55 20.96 7.26 -3.21
C TRP A 55 21.22 5.77 -3.05
N PHE A 56 21.53 5.06 -4.14
CA PHE A 56 21.74 3.61 -4.11
C PHE A 56 22.86 3.20 -3.14
N LYS A 57 23.97 3.94 -3.14
CA LYS A 57 25.10 3.69 -2.23
C LYS A 57 24.73 3.97 -0.78
N ARG A 58 24.00 5.06 -0.52
CA ARG A 58 23.54 5.42 0.83
C ARG A 58 22.53 4.41 1.36
N TRP A 59 21.55 4.04 0.54
CA TRP A 59 20.53 3.04 0.86
C TRP A 59 21.15 1.67 1.15
N LEU A 60 22.08 1.20 0.31
CA LEU A 60 22.75 -0.09 0.49
C LEU A 60 23.53 -0.11 1.81
N LYS A 61 24.35 0.92 2.06
CA LYS A 61 25.13 1.04 3.30
C LYS A 61 24.24 1.06 4.55
N ALA A 62 23.16 1.83 4.54
CA ALA A 62 22.23 1.91 5.66
C ALA A 62 21.52 0.57 5.91
N SER A 63 21.09 -0.08 4.83
CA SER A 63 20.43 -1.40 4.89
C SER A 63 21.37 -2.46 5.45
N ASP A 64 22.61 -2.53 4.97
CA ASP A 64 23.63 -3.45 5.49
C ASP A 64 23.89 -3.24 7.00
N ALA A 65 24.03 -1.98 7.44
CA ALA A 65 24.26 -1.68 8.84
C ALA A 65 23.09 -2.16 9.73
N LEU A 66 21.85 -1.92 9.30
CA LEU A 66 20.65 -2.32 10.03
C LEU A 66 20.40 -3.83 10.01
N VAL A 67 20.67 -4.51 8.89
CA VAL A 67 20.61 -5.97 8.78
C VAL A 67 21.64 -6.61 9.72
N ASN A 68 22.89 -6.14 9.70
CA ASN A 68 23.94 -6.68 10.56
C ASN A 68 23.63 -6.46 12.05
N ALA A 69 23.15 -5.28 12.44
CA ALA A 69 22.69 -5.01 13.80
C ALA A 69 21.50 -5.91 14.19
N THR A 70 20.54 -6.12 13.29
CA THR A 70 19.41 -7.03 13.53
C THR A 70 19.88 -8.45 13.77
N LYS A 71 20.73 -9.00 12.90
CA LYS A 71 21.24 -10.37 13.05
C LYS A 71 22.05 -10.59 14.32
N LYS A 72 22.75 -9.55 14.79
CA LYS A 72 23.51 -9.60 16.04
C LYS A 72 22.61 -9.64 17.27
N ASN A 73 21.49 -8.91 17.27
CA ASN A 73 20.70 -8.67 18.48
C ASN A 73 19.34 -9.41 18.49
N VAL A 74 18.81 -9.83 17.35
CA VAL A 74 17.47 -10.43 17.21
C VAL A 74 17.58 -11.88 16.78
N ASN A 75 17.38 -12.80 17.73
CA ASN A 75 17.45 -14.25 17.50
C ASN A 75 16.06 -14.88 17.52
N GLY A 76 15.87 -15.97 16.76
CA GLY A 76 14.65 -16.79 16.80
C GLY A 76 13.40 -16.15 16.19
N ARG A 77 13.55 -15.05 15.45
CA ARG A 77 12.47 -14.35 14.73
C ARG A 77 12.83 -14.20 13.27
N LYS A 78 11.83 -14.13 12.39
CA LYS A 78 12.07 -13.76 10.99
C LYS A 78 12.47 -12.30 10.88
N HIS A 79 13.43 -12.01 10.02
CA HIS A 79 13.95 -10.67 9.76
C HIS A 79 13.33 -10.12 8.47
N ILE A 80 12.55 -9.05 8.59
CA ILE A 80 11.83 -8.45 7.47
C ILE A 80 12.38 -7.04 7.23
N LEU A 81 13.17 -6.82 6.18
CA LEU A 81 13.77 -5.52 5.91
C LEU A 81 12.77 -4.52 5.32
N THR A 82 12.69 -3.33 5.90
CA THR A 82 11.89 -2.26 5.29
C THR A 82 12.56 -1.72 4.03
N LEU A 83 11.84 -1.70 2.91
CA LEU A 83 12.24 -0.98 1.70
C LEU A 83 11.45 0.33 1.63
N ALA A 84 12.06 1.41 2.08
CA ALA A 84 11.51 2.76 1.97
C ALA A 84 11.88 3.34 0.58
N LEU A 85 10.90 3.34 -0.32
CA LEU A 85 11.09 3.71 -1.72
C LEU A 85 10.56 5.12 -1.98
N PRO A 86 11.43 6.10 -2.25
CA PRO A 86 10.99 7.43 -2.66
C PRO A 86 10.27 7.35 -4.01
N ASP A 87 9.36 8.29 -4.24
CA ASP A 87 8.58 8.35 -5.48
C ASP A 87 9.50 8.51 -6.70
N MET A 88 10.47 9.42 -6.61
CA MET A 88 11.43 9.71 -7.68
C MET A 88 12.24 8.49 -8.13
N LEU A 89 12.48 7.51 -7.25
CA LEU A 89 13.10 6.23 -7.61
C LEU A 89 12.15 5.37 -8.45
N LEU A 90 10.89 5.27 -8.03
CA LEU A 90 9.87 4.49 -8.74
C LEU A 90 9.43 5.15 -10.07
N LEU A 91 9.87 6.39 -10.33
CA LEU A 91 9.73 7.08 -11.61
C LEU A 91 10.94 6.89 -12.54
N GLN A 92 11.93 6.08 -12.17
CA GLN A 92 13.08 5.78 -13.02
C GLN A 92 12.79 4.64 -14.00
N LYS A 93 13.73 4.42 -14.92
CA LYS A 93 13.71 3.26 -15.81
C LYS A 93 13.80 1.93 -15.03
N GLU A 94 13.25 0.87 -15.63
CA GLU A 94 13.21 -0.46 -15.02
C GLU A 94 14.59 -1.00 -14.61
N ASP A 95 15.66 -0.66 -15.33
CA ASP A 95 17.03 -1.03 -14.94
C ASP A 95 17.40 -0.59 -13.51
N GLU A 96 16.91 0.57 -13.04
CA GLU A 96 17.18 1.02 -11.67
C GLU A 96 16.45 0.15 -10.64
N ILE A 97 15.30 -0.40 -11.00
CA ILE A 97 14.55 -1.34 -10.16
C ILE A 97 15.24 -2.70 -10.15
N GLU A 98 15.72 -3.18 -11.28
CA GLU A 98 16.50 -4.43 -11.35
C GLU A 98 17.77 -4.36 -10.51
N LYS A 99 18.51 -3.23 -10.51
CA LYS A 99 19.66 -3.04 -9.61
C LYS A 99 19.30 -3.20 -8.14
N ILE A 100 18.11 -2.75 -7.73
CA ILE A 100 17.64 -2.93 -6.35
C ILE A 100 17.34 -4.41 -6.09
N ILE A 101 16.63 -5.07 -7.01
CA ILE A 101 16.30 -6.49 -6.93
C ILE A 101 17.59 -7.33 -6.80
N GLU A 102 18.60 -7.08 -7.63
CA GLU A 102 19.91 -7.74 -7.55
C GLU A 102 20.64 -7.47 -6.22
N ALA A 103 20.58 -6.25 -5.72
CA ALA A 103 21.18 -5.92 -4.43
C ALA A 103 20.47 -6.63 -3.28
N THR A 104 19.15 -6.79 -3.36
CA THR A 104 18.37 -7.43 -2.30
C THR A 104 18.69 -8.91 -2.11
N GLU A 105 19.15 -9.62 -3.14
CA GLU A 105 19.57 -11.03 -3.03
C GLU A 105 20.70 -11.26 -2.03
N LYS A 106 21.52 -10.23 -1.79
CA LYS A 106 22.69 -10.31 -0.92
C LYS A 106 22.34 -10.20 0.56
N PHE A 107 21.14 -9.71 0.89
CA PHE A 107 20.70 -9.63 2.28
C PHE A 107 20.22 -11.01 2.77
N ASP A 108 20.89 -11.50 3.81
CA ASP A 108 20.50 -12.71 4.52
C ASP A 108 19.37 -12.41 5.52
N ILE A 109 18.17 -12.27 4.96
CA ILE A 109 16.91 -11.97 5.65
C ILE A 109 15.75 -12.77 5.04
N ASP A 110 14.63 -12.85 5.76
CA ASP A 110 13.46 -13.66 5.37
C ASP A 110 12.48 -12.93 4.43
N GLY A 111 12.50 -11.61 4.40
CA GLY A 111 11.53 -10.85 3.62
C GLY A 111 11.68 -9.34 3.64
N TYR A 112 10.72 -8.67 3.02
CA TYR A 112 10.67 -7.23 2.88
C TYR A 112 9.32 -6.64 3.26
N TYR A 113 9.36 -5.50 3.95
CA TYR A 113 8.21 -4.63 4.21
C TYR A 113 8.34 -3.39 3.33
N ILE A 114 7.54 -3.29 2.28
CA ILE A 114 7.67 -2.27 1.25
C ILE A 114 6.85 -1.04 1.62
N ILE A 115 7.47 0.14 1.58
CA ILE A 115 6.79 1.43 1.69
C ILE A 115 7.10 2.22 0.42
N ALA A 116 6.13 2.31 -0.48
CA ALA A 116 6.24 3.09 -1.70
C ALA A 116 5.63 4.49 -1.50
N HIS A 117 6.45 5.53 -1.63
CA HIS A 117 5.98 6.91 -1.56
C HIS A 117 5.20 7.25 -2.85
N PRO A 118 3.90 7.59 -2.82
CA PRO A 118 3.19 8.09 -3.99
C PRO A 118 3.73 9.45 -4.44
N PRO A 119 3.84 9.70 -5.76
CA PRO A 119 4.17 11.01 -6.31
C PRO A 119 3.17 12.08 -5.88
N GLN A 120 3.68 13.26 -5.52
CA GLN A 120 2.86 14.42 -5.12
C GLN A 120 1.86 14.12 -3.99
N ASP A 121 2.16 13.13 -3.14
CA ASP A 121 1.28 12.68 -2.06
C ASP A 121 -0.14 12.28 -2.51
N LYS A 122 -0.29 11.89 -3.77
CA LYS A 122 -1.58 11.47 -4.32
C LYS A 122 -2.12 10.26 -3.57
N TYR A 123 -3.42 10.29 -3.29
CA TYR A 123 -4.11 9.13 -2.72
C TYR A 123 -4.22 8.00 -3.75
N LEU A 124 -4.64 8.31 -4.99
CA LEU A 124 -4.59 7.38 -6.12
C LEU A 124 -3.58 7.92 -7.13
N VAL A 125 -2.62 7.09 -7.53
CA VAL A 125 -1.48 7.47 -8.36
C VAL A 125 -1.82 7.23 -9.82
N ASP A 126 -1.91 8.31 -10.59
CA ASP A 126 -2.17 8.33 -12.04
C ASP A 126 -0.92 8.13 -12.91
N VAL A 127 0.22 7.77 -12.30
CA VAL A 127 1.51 7.63 -13.00
C VAL A 127 1.81 6.13 -13.24
N PRO A 128 1.67 5.61 -14.48
CA PRO A 128 1.84 4.19 -14.77
C PRO A 128 3.20 3.63 -14.37
N MET A 129 4.27 4.40 -14.60
CA MET A 129 5.64 3.97 -14.31
C MET A 129 5.84 3.64 -12.83
N TRP A 130 5.23 4.42 -11.93
CA TRP A 130 5.33 4.19 -10.49
C TRP A 130 4.73 2.84 -10.08
N LEU A 131 3.53 2.53 -10.57
CA LEU A 131 2.86 1.28 -10.23
C LEU A 131 3.53 0.08 -10.91
N THR A 132 3.95 0.23 -12.16
CA THR A 132 4.72 -0.78 -12.90
C THR A 132 5.98 -1.15 -12.14
N ASN A 133 6.81 -0.18 -11.77
CA ASN A 133 8.06 -0.42 -11.07
C ASN A 133 7.84 -1.03 -9.69
N LEU A 134 6.80 -0.61 -8.96
CA LEU A 134 6.41 -1.24 -7.71
C LEU A 134 6.01 -2.72 -7.92
N MET A 135 5.26 -3.03 -8.97
CA MET A 135 4.88 -4.40 -9.32
C MET A 135 6.09 -5.25 -9.70
N GLN A 136 7.02 -4.71 -10.50
CA GLN A 136 8.26 -5.40 -10.87
C GLN A 136 9.11 -5.72 -9.64
N LEU A 137 9.27 -4.76 -8.73
CA LEU A 137 9.98 -4.97 -7.48
C LEU A 137 9.33 -6.06 -6.63
N CYS A 138 8.01 -5.98 -6.39
CA CYS A 138 7.31 -6.98 -5.58
C CYS A 138 7.47 -8.39 -6.16
N ALA A 139 7.29 -8.53 -7.49
CA ALA A 139 7.44 -9.81 -8.17
C ALA A 139 8.89 -10.32 -8.15
N GLY A 140 9.87 -9.46 -8.35
CA GLY A 140 11.29 -9.82 -8.26
C GLY A 140 11.65 -10.37 -6.88
N LEU A 141 11.22 -9.69 -5.82
CA LEU A 141 11.45 -10.15 -4.44
C LEU A 141 10.73 -11.48 -4.15
N LYS A 142 9.51 -11.67 -4.66
CA LYS A 142 8.82 -12.98 -4.54
C LYS A 142 9.56 -14.10 -5.26
N LEU A 143 10.08 -13.83 -6.46
CA LEU A 143 10.88 -14.80 -7.23
C LEU A 143 12.21 -15.16 -6.56
N GLN A 144 12.74 -14.31 -5.68
CA GLN A 144 13.86 -14.62 -4.79
C GLN A 144 13.47 -15.50 -3.58
N GLY A 145 12.21 -15.94 -3.49
CA GLY A 145 11.70 -16.76 -2.39
C GLY A 145 11.46 -15.97 -1.10
N LYS A 146 11.39 -14.64 -1.17
CA LYS A 146 11.25 -13.77 0.01
C LYS A 146 9.79 -13.57 0.37
N LYS A 147 9.51 -13.34 1.67
CA LYS A 147 8.22 -12.82 2.12
C LYS A 147 8.12 -11.35 1.72
N VAL A 148 7.01 -10.91 1.14
CA VAL A 148 6.79 -9.54 0.68
C VAL A 148 5.49 -9.01 1.26
N ILE A 149 5.60 -7.99 2.10
CA ILE A 149 4.49 -7.28 2.72
C ILE A 149 4.47 -5.85 2.19
N VAL A 150 3.35 -5.40 1.65
CA VAL A 150 3.22 -4.02 1.17
C VAL A 150 2.54 -3.17 2.23
N GLY A 151 3.28 -2.22 2.78
CA GLY A 151 2.78 -1.22 3.71
C GLY A 151 2.00 -0.13 3.01
N TYR A 152 1.15 0.56 3.76
CA TYR A 152 0.45 1.77 3.30
C TYR A 152 -0.44 1.59 2.05
N GLY A 153 -0.92 0.37 1.81
CA GLY A 153 -1.71 0.05 0.62
C GLY A 153 -3.16 0.50 0.70
N ASN A 154 -3.68 1.00 -0.42
CA ASN A 154 -5.10 1.29 -0.62
C ASN A 154 -5.68 0.34 -1.68
N HIS A 155 -6.92 0.60 -2.11
CA HIS A 155 -7.61 -0.26 -3.08
C HIS A 155 -6.96 -0.24 -4.49
N GLN A 156 -6.14 0.76 -4.84
CA GLN A 156 -5.38 0.73 -6.08
C GLN A 156 -4.34 -0.39 -6.10
N LEU A 157 -3.74 -0.69 -4.95
CA LEU A 157 -2.70 -1.71 -4.83
C LEU A 157 -3.26 -3.14 -4.73
N LEU A 158 -4.57 -3.33 -4.89
CA LEU A 158 -5.16 -4.67 -5.04
C LEU A 158 -4.54 -5.46 -6.21
N CYS A 159 -4.07 -4.77 -7.26
CA CYS A 159 -3.36 -5.39 -8.38
C CYS A 159 -2.03 -6.05 -7.98
N LEU A 160 -1.43 -5.69 -6.84
CA LEU A 160 -0.20 -6.32 -6.37
C LEU A 160 -0.42 -7.79 -6.01
N THR A 161 -1.65 -8.25 -5.83
CA THR A 161 -1.96 -9.69 -5.70
C THR A 161 -1.40 -10.50 -6.87
N ALA A 162 -1.32 -9.94 -8.08
CA ALA A 162 -0.72 -10.59 -9.26
C ALA A 162 0.79 -10.84 -9.15
N THR A 163 1.46 -10.21 -8.18
CA THR A 163 2.91 -10.42 -7.94
C THR A 163 3.19 -11.53 -6.93
N GLY A 164 2.16 -12.04 -6.25
CA GLY A 164 2.31 -13.08 -5.22
C GLY A 164 2.67 -12.56 -3.82
N ILE A 165 2.46 -11.26 -3.54
CA ILE A 165 2.70 -10.68 -2.21
C ILE A 165 1.97 -11.44 -1.10
N ASP A 166 2.58 -11.53 0.07
CA ASP A 166 2.07 -12.29 1.21
C ASP A 166 1.03 -11.50 2.00
N ALA A 167 1.17 -10.17 2.05
CA ALA A 167 0.21 -9.31 2.73
C ALA A 167 0.24 -7.87 2.21
N MET A 168 -0.86 -7.16 2.44
CA MET A 168 -0.96 -5.71 2.26
C MET A 168 -1.50 -5.11 3.55
N ALA A 169 -0.73 -4.23 4.19
CA ALA A 169 -1.21 -3.44 5.32
C ALA A 169 -2.01 -2.25 4.77
N THR A 170 -3.30 -2.20 5.06
CA THR A 170 -4.23 -1.18 4.57
C THR A 170 -4.87 -0.37 5.69
N GLY A 171 -5.28 0.85 5.36
CA GLY A 171 -5.90 1.81 6.26
C GLY A 171 -6.19 3.12 5.54
N THR A 172 -6.95 4.03 6.18
CA THR A 172 -7.21 5.37 5.64
C THR A 172 -6.06 6.27 6.08
N TYR A 173 -4.98 6.24 5.30
CA TYR A 173 -3.74 6.97 5.56
C TYR A 173 -3.85 8.49 5.40
N LEU A 174 -5.06 9.01 5.17
CA LEU A 174 -5.33 10.44 5.08
C LEU A 174 -5.17 11.16 6.43
N ASN A 175 -5.36 10.45 7.55
CA ASN A 175 -5.33 11.04 8.89
C ASN A 175 -4.37 10.35 9.87
N VAL A 176 -3.75 9.23 9.49
CA VAL A 176 -2.76 8.54 10.33
C VAL A 176 -1.42 8.47 9.61
N ARG A 177 -0.50 9.31 10.09
CA ARG A 177 0.93 9.00 10.28
C ARG A 177 1.57 8.21 9.14
N ARG A 178 1.62 8.80 7.96
CA ARG A 178 2.73 8.53 7.03
C ARG A 178 4.02 8.95 7.73
N PHE A 179 5.16 8.34 7.42
CA PHE A 179 6.52 8.72 7.87
C PHE A 179 6.96 10.10 7.37
N THR A 180 6.09 11.08 7.49
CA THR A 180 6.40 12.49 7.59
C THR A 180 6.59 12.78 9.09
N ASN A 181 7.50 13.67 9.47
CA ASN A 181 7.68 14.13 10.86
C ASN A 181 6.46 14.93 11.40
N LYS A 182 5.23 14.47 11.14
CA LYS A 182 3.96 15.04 11.63
C LYS A 182 3.70 14.73 13.12
N PHE A 183 4.76 14.74 13.92
CA PHE A 183 4.62 15.13 15.33
C PHE A 183 4.48 16.66 15.45
N GLU A 184 4.63 17.40 14.36
CA GLU A 184 4.25 18.82 14.29
C GLU A 184 2.72 18.98 14.32
N GLU A 185 2.23 19.68 15.35
CA GLU A 185 0.83 20.09 15.47
C GLU A 185 0.45 20.94 14.27
N ASN A 186 -0.57 20.50 13.53
CA ASN A 186 -1.15 21.29 12.46
C ASN A 186 -2.43 21.93 12.98
N ASP A 187 -2.43 23.27 13.15
CA ASP A 187 -3.56 24.07 13.64
C ASP A 187 -4.78 24.11 12.67
N SER A 188 -4.71 23.42 11.55
CA SER A 188 -5.80 23.36 10.58
C SER A 188 -6.88 22.37 11.02
N ILE A 189 -8.04 22.88 11.41
CA ILE A 189 -9.26 22.08 11.61
C ILE A 189 -9.76 21.60 10.24
N LEU A 190 -9.20 20.51 9.75
CA LEU A 190 -9.70 19.83 8.55
C LEU A 190 -11.09 19.27 8.86
N ARG A 191 -12.14 19.81 8.24
CA ARG A 191 -13.49 19.22 8.27
C ARG A 191 -13.44 17.83 7.65
N LYS A 192 -13.48 16.80 8.50
CA LYS A 192 -13.53 15.40 8.08
C LYS A 192 -14.84 15.14 7.33
N SER A 193 -14.74 14.79 6.05
CA SER A 193 -15.88 14.31 5.27
C SER A 193 -16.00 12.80 5.43
N VAL A 194 -17.22 12.30 5.60
CA VAL A 194 -17.50 10.85 5.57
C VAL A 194 -17.59 10.40 4.12
N TRP A 195 -16.78 9.40 3.77
CA TRP A 195 -16.73 8.81 2.43
C TRP A 195 -17.22 7.37 2.48
N TYR A 196 -18.06 6.99 1.51
CA TYR A 196 -18.49 5.61 1.32
C TYR A 196 -17.67 4.97 0.19
N TYR A 197 -16.96 3.89 0.49
CA TYR A 197 -16.27 3.10 -0.52
C TYR A 197 -17.24 2.16 -1.22
N TYR A 198 -17.38 2.32 -2.54
CA TYR A 198 -18.17 1.42 -3.37
C TYR A 198 -17.25 0.40 -4.04
N PRO A 199 -17.15 -0.85 -3.53
CA PRO A 199 -16.13 -1.80 -3.96
C PRO A 199 -16.23 -2.18 -5.44
N ALA A 200 -17.43 -2.23 -6.01
CA ALA A 200 -17.61 -2.61 -7.41
C ALA A 200 -17.15 -1.54 -8.40
N ALA A 201 -17.01 -0.27 -7.96
CA ALA A 201 -16.45 0.83 -8.75
C ALA A 201 -15.02 1.19 -8.33
N LEU A 202 -14.47 0.51 -7.32
CA LEU A 202 -13.20 0.85 -6.67
C LEU A 202 -13.09 2.34 -6.27
N SER A 203 -14.20 3.03 -6.05
CA SER A 203 -14.24 4.49 -5.88
C SER A 203 -14.91 4.87 -4.56
N GLU A 204 -14.57 6.04 -4.02
CA GLU A 204 -15.20 6.57 -2.81
C GLU A 204 -16.12 7.76 -3.10
N TYR A 205 -17.27 7.82 -2.44
CA TYR A 205 -18.31 8.81 -2.68
C TYR A 205 -18.64 9.58 -1.40
N LYS A 206 -18.77 10.91 -1.50
CA LYS A 206 -19.29 11.73 -0.40
C LYS A 206 -20.80 11.48 -0.22
N MET A 207 -21.30 11.70 0.99
CA MET A 207 -22.73 11.59 1.31
C MET A 207 -23.64 12.33 0.34
N GLY A 208 -23.27 13.54 -0.10
CA GLY A 208 -24.07 14.30 -1.08
C GLY A 208 -24.24 13.60 -2.43
N PHE A 209 -23.25 12.81 -2.89
CA PHE A 209 -23.39 12.01 -4.10
C PHE A 209 -24.21 10.74 -3.87
N LEU A 210 -24.21 10.19 -2.65
CA LEU A 210 -25.14 9.13 -2.28
C LEU A 210 -26.59 9.64 -2.24
N ASP A 211 -26.83 10.88 -1.80
CA ASP A 211 -28.15 11.50 -1.87
C ASP A 211 -28.61 11.69 -3.32
N THR A 212 -27.70 12.06 -4.22
CA THR A 212 -27.99 12.09 -5.66
C THR A 212 -28.34 10.69 -6.17
N ALA A 213 -27.59 9.66 -5.78
CA ALA A 213 -27.89 8.27 -6.14
C ALA A 213 -29.27 7.83 -5.62
N TYR A 214 -29.65 8.27 -4.41
CA TYR A 214 -30.96 8.02 -3.81
C TYR A 214 -32.08 8.68 -4.64
N LYS A 215 -31.94 9.97 -4.93
CA LYS A 215 -32.92 10.75 -5.72
C LYS A 215 -33.10 10.21 -7.13
N ASN A 216 -32.01 9.73 -7.73
CA ASN A 216 -32.02 9.17 -9.08
C ASN A 216 -32.40 7.68 -9.11
N GLY A 217 -32.74 7.07 -7.98
CA GLY A 217 -33.22 5.68 -7.91
C GLY A 217 -32.13 4.63 -8.14
N VAL A 218 -30.85 5.00 -8.11
CA VAL A 218 -29.72 4.10 -8.39
C VAL A 218 -28.91 3.71 -7.15
N LEU A 219 -29.24 4.23 -5.96
CA LEU A 219 -28.52 3.94 -4.71
C LEU A 219 -28.42 2.43 -4.42
N GLN A 220 -29.48 1.66 -4.63
CA GLN A 220 -29.45 0.21 -4.35
C GLN A 220 -28.45 -0.56 -5.20
N GLN A 221 -28.05 -0.02 -6.37
CA GLN A 221 -26.98 -0.59 -7.19
C GLN A 221 -25.61 -0.45 -6.53
N MET A 222 -25.45 0.49 -5.60
CA MET A 222 -24.22 0.70 -4.83
C MET A 222 -24.13 -0.20 -3.61
N LYS A 223 -25.18 -0.98 -3.29
CA LYS A 223 -25.22 -1.83 -2.10
C LYS A 223 -24.20 -2.97 -2.24
N PRO A 224 -23.27 -3.14 -1.30
CA PRO A 224 -22.29 -4.22 -1.32
C PRO A 224 -22.96 -5.56 -1.00
N THR A 225 -22.27 -6.65 -1.31
CA THR A 225 -22.69 -7.97 -0.83
C THR A 225 -22.54 -8.07 0.69
N LYS A 226 -23.27 -9.00 1.32
CA LYS A 226 -23.19 -9.22 2.77
C LYS A 226 -21.76 -9.52 3.25
N GLU A 227 -21.00 -10.25 2.45
CA GLU A 227 -19.59 -10.59 2.73
C GLU A 227 -18.68 -9.35 2.72
N MET A 228 -18.91 -8.40 1.80
CA MET A 228 -18.09 -7.20 1.65
C MET A 228 -18.35 -6.14 2.72
N ASP A 229 -19.57 -6.01 3.23
CA ASP A 229 -19.91 -4.98 4.24
C ASP A 229 -19.86 -5.48 5.67
N ASN A 230 -20.26 -6.73 5.95
CA ASN A 230 -20.48 -7.18 7.33
C ASN A 230 -21.47 -6.28 8.13
N GLY A 231 -22.38 -5.59 7.43
CA GLY A 231 -23.49 -4.80 7.99
C GLY A 231 -23.14 -3.37 8.42
N TYR A 232 -21.95 -2.85 8.13
CA TYR A 232 -21.56 -1.49 8.54
C TYR A 232 -22.27 -0.38 7.75
N VAL A 233 -22.72 -0.66 6.52
CA VAL A 233 -23.34 0.32 5.62
C VAL A 233 -24.83 0.08 5.38
N ASP A 234 -25.43 -0.96 5.98
CA ASP A 234 -26.85 -1.29 5.79
C ASP A 234 -27.80 -0.10 6.01
N ILE A 235 -27.47 0.78 6.97
CA ILE A 235 -28.27 1.99 7.26
C ILE A 235 -28.38 2.94 6.06
N LEU A 236 -27.38 2.98 5.18
CA LEU A 236 -27.40 3.80 3.96
C LEU A 236 -28.44 3.30 2.96
N PHE A 237 -28.78 2.00 3.00
CA PHE A 237 -29.63 1.35 2.01
C PHE A 237 -31.02 0.98 2.56
N ALA A 238 -31.37 1.44 3.77
CA ALA A 238 -32.60 1.12 4.48
C ALA A 238 -33.84 1.94 4.03
N GLY A 239 -33.72 2.77 3.00
CA GLY A 239 -34.84 3.54 2.42
C GLY A 239 -34.93 5.00 2.87
N ALA A 240 -34.03 5.47 3.73
CA ALA A 240 -33.86 6.89 4.04
C ALA A 240 -32.81 7.54 3.11
N GLN A 241 -32.86 8.86 2.98
CA GLN A 241 -31.82 9.62 2.31
C GLN A 241 -30.47 9.42 3.05
N PRO A 242 -29.37 9.04 2.38
CA PRO A 242 -28.08 8.75 3.02
C PRO A 242 -27.61 9.81 4.03
N SER A 243 -27.66 11.10 3.71
CA SER A 243 -27.22 12.17 4.61
C SER A 243 -28.10 12.38 5.85
N SER A 244 -29.31 11.83 5.90
CA SER A 244 -30.15 11.86 7.11
C SER A 244 -29.95 10.63 8.00
N THR A 245 -29.11 9.68 7.60
CA THR A 245 -28.80 8.49 8.39
C THR A 245 -27.74 8.78 9.47
N ALA A 246 -27.64 7.88 10.45
CA ALA A 246 -26.59 7.92 11.47
C ALA A 246 -25.23 7.35 10.98
N PHE A 247 -24.99 7.29 9.67
CA PHE A 247 -23.75 6.77 9.10
C PHE A 247 -22.55 7.67 9.43
N LYS A 248 -21.49 7.10 10.00
CA LYS A 248 -20.33 7.82 10.54
C LYS A 248 -19.02 7.28 10.01
N GLU A 249 -17.95 8.06 10.17
CA GLU A 249 -16.58 7.72 9.74
C GLU A 249 -16.12 6.34 10.23
N THR A 250 -16.40 5.97 11.49
CA THR A 250 -16.03 4.64 12.01
C THR A 250 -16.69 3.49 11.24
N MET A 251 -17.93 3.65 10.79
CA MET A 251 -18.63 2.64 9.99
C MET A 251 -18.05 2.57 8.58
N ALA A 252 -17.84 3.74 7.96
CA ALA A 252 -17.17 3.84 6.66
C ALA A 252 -15.79 3.16 6.65
N PHE A 253 -15.01 3.38 7.71
CA PHE A 253 -13.67 2.82 7.83
C PHE A 253 -13.68 1.29 7.99
N LYS A 254 -14.56 0.77 8.85
CA LYS A 254 -14.73 -0.69 9.03
C LYS A 254 -15.20 -1.35 7.73
N HIS A 255 -16.14 -0.73 7.03
CA HIS A 255 -16.59 -1.16 5.70
C HIS A 255 -15.45 -1.19 4.69
N TYR A 256 -14.66 -0.11 4.60
CA TYR A 256 -13.51 -0.03 3.71
C TYR A 256 -12.50 -1.15 3.94
N ILE A 257 -12.04 -1.32 5.19
CA ILE A 257 -11.08 -2.38 5.53
C ILE A 257 -11.63 -3.76 5.21
N ASN A 258 -12.91 -4.01 5.54
CA ASN A 258 -13.52 -5.31 5.26
C ASN A 258 -13.62 -5.56 3.76
N CYS A 259 -14.05 -4.58 2.97
CA CYS A 259 -14.08 -4.66 1.51
C CYS A 259 -12.70 -4.99 0.95
N VAL A 260 -11.67 -4.22 1.30
CA VAL A 260 -10.31 -4.42 0.78
C VAL A 260 -9.80 -5.81 1.16
N ARG A 261 -10.02 -6.26 2.41
CA ARG A 261 -9.65 -7.61 2.86
C ARG A 261 -10.32 -8.70 2.03
N VAL A 262 -11.63 -8.57 1.78
CA VAL A 262 -12.39 -9.53 0.98
C VAL A 262 -11.91 -9.51 -0.47
N GLN A 263 -11.71 -8.33 -1.06
CA GLN A 263 -11.21 -8.17 -2.42
C GLN A 263 -9.81 -8.78 -2.59
N THR A 264 -8.88 -8.53 -1.68
CA THR A 264 -7.54 -9.14 -1.70
C THR A 264 -7.65 -10.67 -1.72
N LYS A 265 -8.48 -11.27 -0.85
CA LYS A 265 -8.70 -12.72 -0.84
C LYS A 265 -9.33 -13.26 -2.12
N LEU A 266 -10.26 -12.49 -2.71
CA LEU A 266 -10.93 -12.90 -3.94
C LEU A 266 -10.00 -12.81 -5.14
N LEU A 267 -9.05 -11.89 -5.15
CA LEU A 267 -8.10 -11.70 -6.25
C LEU A 267 -6.95 -12.70 -6.21
N SER A 268 -6.44 -13.06 -5.02
CA SER A 268 -5.39 -14.08 -4.88
C SER A 268 -5.91 -15.47 -5.25
N LYS A 269 -5.44 -16.04 -6.36
CA LYS A 269 -5.84 -17.38 -6.83
C LYS A 269 -4.72 -18.40 -6.70
N SER A 270 -5.09 -19.67 -6.85
CA SER A 270 -4.16 -20.81 -6.84
C SER A 270 -3.18 -20.83 -8.03
N THR A 271 -3.45 -20.05 -9.09
CA THR A 271 -2.53 -19.90 -10.22
C THR A 271 -2.30 -18.43 -10.53
N TYR A 272 -1.13 -18.14 -11.10
CA TYR A 272 -0.79 -16.80 -11.56
C TYR A 272 -1.78 -16.30 -12.62
N LYS A 273 -2.11 -17.14 -13.63
CA LYS A 273 -3.04 -16.76 -14.71
C LYS A 273 -4.42 -16.41 -14.18
N ASP A 274 -4.97 -17.21 -13.27
CA ASP A 274 -6.28 -16.92 -12.69
C ASP A 274 -6.26 -15.63 -11.85
N THR A 275 -5.13 -15.34 -11.20
CA THR A 275 -4.94 -14.10 -10.42
C THR A 275 -4.90 -12.88 -11.33
N VAL A 276 -4.19 -12.94 -12.46
CA VAL A 276 -4.17 -11.85 -13.45
C VAL A 276 -5.56 -11.64 -14.04
N VAL A 277 -6.24 -12.70 -14.48
CA VAL A 277 -7.61 -12.63 -15.02
C VAL A 277 -8.59 -12.05 -13.99
N ALA A 278 -8.49 -12.45 -12.72
CA ALA A 278 -9.34 -11.89 -11.66
C ALA A 278 -9.14 -10.37 -11.50
N ASN A 279 -7.89 -9.90 -11.59
CA ASN A 279 -7.57 -8.47 -11.55
C ASN A 279 -8.12 -7.73 -12.78
N GLU A 280 -7.95 -8.28 -13.99
CA GLU A 280 -8.48 -7.67 -15.21
C GLU A 280 -10.01 -7.54 -15.18
N VAL A 281 -10.71 -8.59 -14.76
CA VAL A 281 -12.18 -8.60 -14.60
C VAL A 281 -12.61 -7.57 -13.55
N MET A 282 -11.89 -7.45 -12.43
CA MET A 282 -12.18 -6.42 -11.42
C MET A 282 -12.07 -5.01 -12.03
N LEU A 283 -11.00 -4.73 -12.77
CA LEU A 283 -10.76 -3.42 -13.38
C LEU A 283 -11.80 -3.09 -14.47
N GLU A 284 -12.19 -4.07 -15.29
CA GLU A 284 -13.25 -3.91 -16.28
C GLU A 284 -14.61 -3.63 -15.63
N ASN A 285 -14.95 -4.37 -14.58
CA ASN A 285 -16.16 -4.15 -13.80
C ASN A 285 -16.15 -2.77 -13.13
N ALA A 286 -15.01 -2.35 -12.57
CA ALA A 286 -14.85 -1.02 -11.98
C ALA A 286 -15.17 0.08 -12.99
N MET A 287 -14.58 0.04 -14.19
CA MET A 287 -14.85 1.01 -15.24
C MET A 287 -16.34 1.06 -15.60
N ARG A 288 -16.96 -0.10 -15.86
CA ARG A 288 -18.40 -0.17 -16.18
C ARG A 288 -19.28 0.41 -15.09
N ARG A 289 -18.95 0.16 -13.82
CA ARG A 289 -19.71 0.69 -12.67
C ARG A 289 -19.52 2.19 -12.49
N ILE A 290 -18.31 2.69 -12.71
CA ILE A 290 -18.05 4.14 -12.71
C ILE A 290 -18.86 4.82 -13.80
N GLU A 291 -18.77 4.35 -15.04
CA GLU A 291 -19.52 4.93 -16.17
C GLU A 291 -21.03 4.91 -15.94
N TYR A 292 -21.56 3.81 -15.39
CA TYR A 292 -22.96 3.72 -15.03
C TYR A 292 -23.37 4.74 -13.95
N MET A 293 -22.55 4.93 -12.91
CA MET A 293 -22.80 5.93 -11.88
C MET A 293 -22.74 7.36 -12.44
N GLU A 294 -21.73 7.67 -13.26
CA GLU A 294 -21.57 8.99 -13.89
C GLU A 294 -22.73 9.33 -14.84
N LYS A 295 -23.22 8.36 -15.62
CA LYS A 295 -24.42 8.52 -16.47
C LYS A 295 -25.67 8.86 -15.66
N ASN A 296 -25.70 8.48 -14.38
CA ASN A 296 -26.79 8.80 -13.44
C ASN A 296 -26.44 9.98 -12.53
N GLY A 297 -25.45 10.81 -12.87
CA GLY A 297 -25.10 12.02 -12.12
C GLY A 297 -24.38 11.79 -10.79
N VAL A 298 -23.88 10.58 -10.54
CA VAL A 298 -23.19 10.21 -9.29
C VAL A 298 -21.69 10.16 -9.53
N TYR A 299 -20.95 11.15 -9.02
CA TYR A 299 -19.52 11.33 -9.29
C TYR A 299 -18.67 11.13 -8.01
N ALA A 300 -17.55 10.41 -8.13
CA ALA A 300 -16.59 10.20 -7.04
C ALA A 300 -15.57 11.35 -6.90
N GLN A 301 -15.56 12.30 -7.84
CA GLN A 301 -14.59 13.41 -7.90
C GLN A 301 -13.14 12.89 -7.82
N ALA A 302 -12.30 13.51 -6.98
CA ALA A 302 -10.90 13.12 -6.76
C ALA A 302 -10.69 11.71 -6.15
N ARG A 303 -11.77 11.00 -5.78
CA ARG A 303 -11.73 9.60 -5.31
C ARG A 303 -12.27 8.61 -6.35
N SER A 304 -12.39 9.05 -7.60
CA SER A 304 -12.72 8.20 -8.72
C SER A 304 -11.54 7.31 -9.10
N PHE A 305 -11.80 6.03 -9.33
CA PHE A 305 -10.82 5.08 -9.83
C PHE A 305 -10.69 5.11 -11.36
N LYS A 306 -11.45 5.95 -12.05
CA LYS A 306 -11.58 5.95 -13.51
C LYS A 306 -10.23 5.98 -14.22
N ASP A 307 -9.41 6.96 -13.89
CA ASP A 307 -8.10 7.15 -14.51
C ASP A 307 -7.08 6.10 -14.04
N MET A 308 -7.35 5.45 -12.90
CA MET A 308 -6.48 4.40 -12.33
C MET A 308 -6.69 3.04 -13.01
N VAL A 309 -7.82 2.83 -13.70
CA VAL A 309 -8.08 1.56 -14.40
C VAL A 309 -6.99 1.29 -15.42
N ASP A 310 -6.65 2.28 -16.26
CA ASP A 310 -5.67 2.11 -17.32
C ASP A 310 -4.23 2.06 -16.78
N VAL A 311 -3.95 2.80 -15.70
CA VAL A 311 -2.69 2.71 -14.95
C VAL A 311 -2.46 1.29 -14.44
N ASN A 312 -3.47 0.71 -13.78
CA ASN A 312 -3.39 -0.64 -13.23
C ASN A 312 -3.31 -1.71 -14.34
N ARG A 313 -4.04 -1.55 -15.44
CA ARG A 313 -3.95 -2.44 -16.61
C ARG A 313 -2.58 -2.41 -17.26
N SER A 314 -2.02 -1.22 -17.44
CA SER A 314 -0.68 -1.05 -18.00
C SER A 314 0.38 -1.75 -17.15
N ALA A 315 0.30 -1.60 -15.82
CA ALA A 315 1.21 -2.27 -14.89
C ALA A 315 1.07 -3.81 -14.92
N LEU A 316 -0.15 -4.34 -15.00
CA LEU A 316 -0.40 -5.78 -15.15
C LEU A 316 0.16 -6.34 -16.46
N GLN A 317 -0.04 -5.66 -17.58
CA GLN A 317 0.50 -6.07 -18.88
C GLN A 317 2.03 -6.07 -18.89
N ARG A 318 2.65 -5.07 -18.26
CA ARG A 318 4.10 -5.01 -18.14
C ARG A 318 4.64 -6.10 -17.22
N LEU A 319 3.92 -6.43 -16.13
CA LEU A 319 4.24 -7.59 -15.28
C LEU A 319 4.22 -8.90 -16.08
N GLU A 320 3.16 -9.13 -16.85
CA GLU A 320 3.04 -10.31 -17.71
C GLU A 320 4.22 -10.42 -18.67
N THR A 321 4.56 -9.31 -19.33
CA THR A 321 5.65 -9.24 -20.31
C THR A 321 7.00 -9.58 -19.68
N ASN A 322 7.31 -8.99 -18.52
CA ASN A 322 8.65 -9.08 -17.95
C ASN A 322 8.84 -10.33 -17.07
N ARG A 323 7.80 -10.75 -16.33
CA ARG A 323 7.91 -11.77 -15.26
C ARG A 323 6.83 -12.85 -15.33
N GLY A 324 5.86 -12.74 -16.24
CA GLY A 324 4.72 -13.66 -16.31
C GLY A 324 5.13 -15.12 -16.44
N PHE A 325 6.12 -15.44 -17.29
CA PHE A 325 6.62 -16.81 -17.42
C PHE A 325 7.21 -17.36 -16.11
N GLN A 326 8.08 -16.58 -15.45
CA GLN A 326 8.71 -17.00 -14.19
C GLN A 326 7.67 -17.16 -13.07
N LEU A 327 6.75 -16.20 -12.94
CA LEU A 327 5.66 -16.25 -11.97
C LEU A 327 4.74 -17.45 -12.20
N GLN A 328 4.48 -17.84 -13.45
CA GLN A 328 3.71 -19.05 -13.76
C GLN A 328 4.38 -20.33 -13.27
N GLN A 329 5.71 -20.44 -13.42
CA GLN A 329 6.46 -21.62 -12.99
C GLN A 329 6.55 -21.70 -11.46
N ASP A 330 6.77 -20.56 -10.81
CA ASP A 330 7.09 -20.50 -9.39
C ASP A 330 5.89 -20.21 -8.48
N TRP A 331 4.70 -19.94 -9.04
CA TRP A 331 3.50 -19.55 -8.27
C TRP A 331 3.19 -20.47 -7.10
N LYS A 332 3.33 -21.79 -7.29
CA LYS A 332 3.05 -22.79 -6.25
C LYS A 332 4.00 -22.72 -5.06
N LYS A 333 5.13 -22.04 -5.19
CA LYS A 333 6.08 -21.79 -4.09
C LYS A 333 5.62 -20.64 -3.19
N PHE A 334 4.69 -19.79 -3.67
CA PHE A 334 4.22 -18.60 -2.95
C PHE A 334 2.96 -18.87 -2.12
N MET A 335 2.17 -19.88 -2.50
CA MET A 335 0.92 -20.30 -1.86
C MET A 335 1.19 -21.43 -0.87
#